data_AF-A0A2M8LB10-F1
#
_entry.id   AF-A0A2M8LB10-F1
#
_cell.length_a   1.000
_cell.length_b   1.000
_cell.length_c   1.000
_cell.angle_alpha   90.00
_cell.angle_beta   90.00
_cell.angle_gamma   90.00
#
_symmetry.space_group_name_H-M   'P 1'
#
loop_
_entity.id
_entity.type
_entity.pdbx_description
1 polymer ?
#
loop_
_entity_poly.entity_id
_entity_poly.type
_entity_poly.pdbx_seq_one_letter_code
_entity_poly.pdbx_strand_id
1 'polypeptide(L)' 'MAKNIATIEIPKSALSKGVVILGLSAYKKLQEKAVPAYYFSGKKAEEIDKLVKEGLDEHKKGKTIRLKSLADLR' A
#
# COMPACT_ATOMS: atom_id res chain seq x y z
N MET A 1 33.54 2.74 29.51
CA MET A 1 32.13 2.32 29.35
C MET A 1 32.08 1.27 28.26
N ALA A 2 31.74 0.02 28.59
CA ALA A 2 31.75 -1.08 27.64
C ALA A 2 30.57 -0.96 26.68
N LYS A 3 30.84 -0.97 25.37
CA LYS A 3 29.83 -0.95 24.32
C LYS A 3 29.20 -2.35 24.28
N ASN A 4 27.90 -2.47 24.56
CA ASN A 4 27.20 -3.74 24.51
C ASN A 4 27.06 -4.16 23.03
N ILE A 5 27.85 -5.12 22.57
CA ILE A 5 27.81 -5.62 21.18
C ILE A 5 26.83 -6.79 21.15
N ALA A 6 25.63 -6.56 20.63
CA ALA A 6 24.69 -7.63 20.32
C ALA A 6 25.05 -8.22 18.94
N THR A 7 25.33 -9.52 18.91
CA THR A 7 25.58 -10.24 17.66
C THR A 7 24.27 -10.84 17.16
N ILE A 8 23.98 -10.68 15.87
CA ILE A 8 22.81 -11.24 15.21
C ILE A 8 23.30 -12.18 14.10
N GLU A 9 22.93 -13.45 14.19
CA GLU A 9 23.27 -14.45 13.18
C GLU A 9 22.17 -14.55 12.13
N ILE A 10 22.54 -14.42 10.85
CA ILE A 10 21.62 -14.49 9.72
C ILE A 10 22.13 -15.57 8.77
N PRO A 11 21.30 -16.57 8.41
CA PRO A 11 21.72 -17.62 7.50
C PRO A 11 22.02 -17.05 6.11
N LYS A 12 23.12 -17.52 5.50
CA LYS A 12 23.60 -17.03 4.20
C LYS A 12 22.57 -17.19 3.07
N SER A 13 21.70 -18.20 3.16
CA SER A 13 20.58 -18.43 2.24
C SER A 13 19.58 -17.27 2.22
N ALA A 14 19.38 -16.58 3.34
CA ALA A 14 18.47 -15.44 3.44
C ALA A 14 19.00 -14.20 2.70
N LEU A 15 20.32 -14.10 2.48
CA LEU A 15 20.95 -12.96 1.80
C LEU A 15 20.77 -12.98 0.28
N SER A 16 20.29 -14.09 -0.29
CA SER A 16 20.12 -14.28 -1.75
C SER A 16 19.12 -13.33 -2.40
N LYS A 17 18.20 -12.73 -1.62
CA LYS A 17 17.15 -11.82 -2.11
C LYS A 17 17.32 -10.37 -1.67
N GLY A 18 18.48 -10.02 -1.09
CA GLY A 18 18.68 -8.76 -0.39
C GLY A 18 18.00 -8.75 0.98
N VAL A 19 18.66 -8.24 2.02
CA VAL A 19 18.15 -8.24 3.40
C VAL A 19 18.34 -6.86 4.01
N VAL A 20 17.33 -6.39 4.74
CA VAL A 20 17.37 -5.15 5.52
C VAL A 20 17.22 -5.49 6.99
N ILE A 21 18.15 -5.02 7.82
CA ILE A 21 18.09 -5.17 9.28
C ILE A 21 17.62 -3.84 9.84
N LEU A 22 16.54 -3.87 10.64
CA LEU A 22 16.02 -2.68 11.27
C LEU A 22 15.47 -2.96 12.67
N GLY A 23 15.50 -1.93 13.52
CA GLY A 23 14.90 -2.01 14.85
C GLY A 23 13.38 -2.15 14.78
N LEU A 24 12.80 -2.92 15.71
CA LEU A 24 11.37 -3.25 15.72
C LEU A 24 10.48 -2.00 15.67
N SER A 25 10.84 -0.93 16.38
CA SER A 25 10.08 0.33 16.37
C SER A 25 10.08 1.03 15.01
N ALA A 26 11.18 0.96 14.27
CA ALA A 26 11.25 1.49 12.91
C ALA A 26 10.43 0.62 11.94
N TYR A 27 10.41 -0.70 12.15
CA TYR A 27 9.63 -1.63 11.34
C TYR A 27 8.13 -1.37 11.47
N LYS A 28 7.65 -1.20 12.71
CA LYS A 28 6.24 -0.88 12.97
C LYS A 28 5.80 0.42 12.30
N LYS A 29 6.62 1.48 12.39
CA LYS A 29 6.35 2.76 11.71
C LYS A 29 6.32 2.63 10.18
N LEU A 30 7.13 1.75 9.59
CA LEU A 30 7.09 1.48 8.15
C LEU A 30 5.79 0.75 7.78
N GLN A 31 5.35 -0.23 8.57
CA GLN A 31 4.09 -0.93 8.33
C GLN A 31 2.87 -0.01 8.43
N GLU A 32 2.84 0.91 9.40
CA GLU A 32 1.76 1.89 9.55
C GLU A 32 1.65 2.86 8.36
N LYS A 33 2.77 3.17 7.72
CA LYS A 33 2.84 4.05 6.54
C LYS A 33 2.73 3.30 5.22
N ALA A 34 2.88 1.99 5.24
CA ALA A 34 2.73 1.17 4.05
C ALA A 34 1.25 1.14 3.67
N VAL A 35 0.85 2.03 2.76
CA VAL A 35 -0.42 1.88 2.06
C VAL A 35 -0.37 0.51 1.39
N PRO A 36 -1.30 -0.41 1.67
CA PRO A 36 -1.31 -1.70 1.04
C PRO A 36 -1.50 -1.49 -0.48
N ALA A 37 -0.42 -1.71 -1.23
CA ALA A 37 -0.46 -1.70 -2.68
C ALA A 37 -1.16 -2.98 -3.13
N TYR A 38 -2.48 -2.92 -3.27
CA TYR A 38 -3.26 -3.99 -3.86
C TYR A 38 -3.11 -3.93 -5.38
N TYR A 39 -2.25 -4.78 -5.91
CA TYR A 39 -2.19 -5.03 -7.35
C TYR A 39 -3.33 -5.98 -7.72
N PHE A 40 -4.39 -5.44 -8.32
CA PHE A 40 -5.44 -6.26 -8.90
C PHE A 40 -4.94 -6.86 -10.21
N SER A 41 -5.27 -8.13 -10.45
CA SER A 41 -4.92 -8.84 -11.69
C SER A 41 -6.12 -9.63 -12.22
N GLY A 42 -6.14 -9.86 -13.54
CA GLY A 42 -7.22 -10.60 -14.20
C GLY A 42 -8.55 -9.87 -14.14
N LYS A 43 -9.65 -10.61 -13.99
CA LYS A 43 -11.02 -10.05 -14.03
C LYS A 43 -11.26 -8.89 -13.07
N LYS A 44 -10.68 -8.93 -11.86
CA LYS A 44 -10.81 -7.83 -10.89
C LYS A 44 -10.14 -6.54 -11.37
N ALA A 45 -9.04 -6.64 -12.11
CA ALA A 45 -8.42 -5.46 -12.72
C ALA A 45 -9.32 -4.89 -13.83
N GLU A 46 -9.86 -5.75 -14.69
CA GLU A 46 -10.75 -5.36 -15.78
C GLU A 46 -12.04 -4.68 -15.26
N GLU A 47 -12.62 -5.19 -14.18
CA GLU A 47 -13.81 -4.60 -13.53
C GLU A 47 -13.52 -3.19 -12.99
N ILE A 48 -12.36 -3.00 -12.34
CA ILE A 48 -11.94 -1.69 -11.82
C ILE A 48 -11.67 -0.72 -12.98
N ASP A 49 -10.97 -1.15 -14.02
CA ASP A 49 -10.68 -0.32 -15.20
C ASP A 49 -11.98 0.14 -15.87
N LYS A 50 -12.96 -0.77 -15.97
CA LYS A 50 -14.29 -0.44 -16.50
C LYS A 50 -15.00 0.59 -15.63
N LEU A 51 -15.01 0.40 -14.31
CA LEU A 51 -15.65 1.32 -13.36
C LEU A 51 -15.05 2.72 -13.44
N VAL A 52 -13.71 2.82 -13.52
CA VAL A 52 -13.01 4.11 -13.66
C VAL A 52 -13.37 4.76 -15.00
N LYS A 53 -13.36 4.00 -16.10
CA LYS A 53 -13.68 4.52 -17.43
C LYS A 53 -15.10 5.08 -17.49
N GLU A 54 -16.07 4.35 -16.94
CA GLU A 54 -17.48 4.76 -16.90
C GLU A 54 -17.66 6.01 -16.02
N GLY A 55 -17.07 6.02 -14.82
CA GLY A 55 -17.15 7.18 -13.92
C GLY A 55 -16.56 8.47 -14.54
N LEU A 56 -15.45 8.35 -15.28
CA LEU A 56 -14.86 9.49 -15.99
C LEU A 56 -15.73 9.99 -17.15
N ASP A 57 -16.38 9.08 -17.88
CA ASP A 57 -17.31 9.45 -18.95
C ASP A 57 -18.57 10.12 -18.38
N GLU A 58 -19.12 9.60 -17.28
CA GLU A 58 -20.23 10.22 -16.56
C GLU A 58 -19.89 11.61 -16.03
N HIS A 59 -18.69 11.80 -15.49
CA HIS A 59 -18.21 13.12 -15.07
C HIS A 59 -18.16 14.11 -16.24
N LYS A 60 -17.59 13.71 -17.37
CA LYS A 60 -17.55 14.55 -18.59
C LYS A 60 -18.95 14.91 -19.10
N LYS A 61 -19.91 14.01 -18.92
CA LYS A 61 -21.33 14.23 -19.28
C LYS A 61 -22.11 15.01 -18.23
N GLY A 62 -21.48 15.44 -17.13
CA GLY A 62 -22.13 16.20 -16.06
C GLY A 62 -23.10 15.37 -15.20
N LYS A 63 -22.98 14.03 -15.22
CA LYS A 63 -23.84 13.12 -14.44
C LYS A 63 -23.38 12.91 -13.00
N THR A 64 -22.28 13.54 -12.59
CA THR A 64 -21.74 13.45 -11.23
C THR A 64 -22.36 14.49 -10.30
N ILE A 65 -22.58 14.09 -9.04
CA ILE A 65 -22.96 15.01 -7.96
C ILE A 65 -21.72 15.54 -7.23
N ARG A 66 -21.79 16.76 -6.70
CA ARG A 66 -20.74 17.32 -5.86
C ARG A 66 -21.07 17.07 -4.39
N LEU A 67 -20.26 16.24 -3.75
CA LEU A 67 -20.34 15.98 -2.31
C LEU A 67 -19.33 16.85 -1.57
N LYS A 68 -19.68 17.38 -0.39
CA LYS A 68 -18.73 18.10 0.47
C LYS A 68 -18.02 17.12 1.42
N SER A 69 -18.70 16.05 1.80
CA SER A 69 -18.21 14.96 2.63
C SER A 69 -18.76 13.63 2.12
N LEU A 70 -18.07 12.53 2.44
CA LEU A 70 -18.62 11.18 2.25
C LEU A 70 -19.87 10.93 3.09
N ALA A 71 -20.06 11.69 4.18
CA ALA A 71 -21.31 11.64 4.97
C ALA A 71 -22.54 12.17 4.21
N ASP A 72 -22.32 12.92 3.12
CA ASP A 72 -23.40 13.42 2.26
C ASP A 72 -23.84 12.38 1.22
N LEU A 73 -23.13 11.25 1.13
CA LEU A 73 -23.48 10.13 0.26
C LEU A 73 -24.63 9.36 0.92
N ARG A 74 -25.84 9.52 0.37
CA ARG A 74 -27.04 8.78 0.80
C ARG A 74 -27.09 7.39 0.19
#